data_AF-A0A1S2CIU9-F1
#
_entry.id   AF-A0A1S2CIU9-F1
#
_cell.length_a   1.000
_cell.length_b   1.000
_cell.length_c   1.000
_cell.angle_alpha   90.00
_cell.angle_beta   90.00
_cell.angle_gamma   90.00
#
_symmetry.space_group_name_H-M   'P 1'
#
loop_
_entity.id
_entity.type
_entity.pdbx_description
1 polymer ?
#
loop_
_entity_poly.entity_id
_entity_poly.type
_entity_poly.pdbx_seq_one_letter_code
_entity_poly.pdbx_strand_id
1 'polypeptide(L)'
;MENHSFIKFVPGVYVIYLSVPKVASSSISYAMLNTQPTSQSGMSEHSPEGKALTNWRPAESPHPALPIFTFTRHPIEKFVSYYRDKFVRARGQGFELDHLKRLKFDPDMSLEEAVRHMMTIPVEKMEHHAQPQHRILIKNGRLIPDFVGKVEDISNDWPLISEVSLYDFSVEQKKNSTEGQGVPPDLVESVVSALAEYYSLDFELFGYEKPVSEDRTIKVVRPRYRLSNEQIKELKDEIVKRRTVFIRLADRLKEDPDFREGYLSSMKAEFNRFQVHANSKSSKLDPYVVDLMRRVKRMLMG
;
A
#
# COMPACT_ATOMS: atom_id res chain seq x y z
N MET A 1 -5.55 -12.73 9.37
CA MET A 1 -4.63 -11.80 8.70
C MET A 1 -4.05 -10.92 9.77
N GLU A 2 -2.73 -10.95 10.00
CA GLU A 2 -2.06 -10.03 10.93
C GLU A 2 -2.44 -8.59 10.57
N ASN A 3 -2.58 -7.74 11.60
CA ASN A 3 -3.08 -6.36 11.53
C ASN A 3 -2.13 -5.40 10.77
N HIS A 4 -1.81 -5.67 9.51
CA HIS A 4 -1.16 -4.71 8.62
C HIS A 4 -2.23 -3.76 8.08
N SER A 5 -2.27 -2.53 8.59
CA SER A 5 -3.08 -1.47 8.00
C SER A 5 -2.44 -1.07 6.70
N PHE A 6 -3.00 -1.52 5.58
CA PHE A 6 -2.65 -0.98 4.26
C PHE A 6 -3.10 0.47 4.12
N ILE A 7 -4.01 0.93 4.98
CA ILE A 7 -4.57 2.27 4.92
C ILE A 7 -3.72 3.19 5.77
N LYS A 8 -3.19 4.25 5.14
CA LYS A 8 -2.39 5.30 5.76
C LYS A 8 -3.06 6.65 5.53
N PHE A 9 -3.27 7.41 6.58
CA PHE A 9 -3.70 8.79 6.48
C PHE A 9 -2.92 9.63 7.49
N VAL A 10 -2.67 10.88 7.13
CA VAL A 10 -1.91 11.81 7.94
C VAL A 10 -2.76 13.08 8.16
N PRO A 11 -2.97 13.54 9.40
CA PRO A 11 -3.74 14.77 9.67
C PRO A 11 -3.22 15.98 8.87
N GLY A 12 -4.11 16.71 8.20
CA GLY A 12 -3.73 17.86 7.37
C GLY A 12 -3.31 17.52 5.94
N VAL A 13 -3.16 16.23 5.61
CA VAL A 13 -3.01 15.73 4.24
C VAL A 13 -4.34 15.05 3.86
N TYR A 14 -5.16 15.73 3.07
CA TYR A 14 -6.57 15.33 2.87
C TYR A 14 -6.77 14.23 1.81
N VAL A 15 -5.93 13.21 1.88
CA VAL A 15 -5.99 12.00 1.06
C VAL A 15 -5.63 10.78 1.89
N ILE A 16 -6.08 9.61 1.44
CA ILE A 16 -5.72 8.33 2.03
C ILE A 16 -4.79 7.59 1.07
N TYR A 17 -3.64 7.15 1.58
CA TYR A 17 -2.77 6.25 0.84
C TYR A 17 -3.13 4.80 1.17
N LEU A 18 -3.63 4.07 0.18
CA LEU A 18 -3.76 2.62 0.23
C LEU A 18 -2.42 1.99 -0.16
N SER A 19 -1.61 1.68 0.84
CA SER A 19 -0.26 1.18 0.73
C SER A 19 -0.20 -0.27 0.28
N VAL A 20 0.25 -0.48 -0.96
CA VAL A 20 0.66 -1.78 -1.46
C VAL A 20 2.14 -1.99 -1.13
N PRO A 21 2.59 -3.16 -0.64
CA PRO A 21 4.01 -3.36 -0.36
C PRO A 21 4.87 -3.36 -1.63
N LYS A 22 6.11 -2.88 -1.50
CA LYS A 22 7.16 -2.92 -2.56
C LYS A 22 6.86 -2.08 -3.82
N VAL A 23 5.94 -1.13 -3.71
CA VAL A 23 5.63 -0.12 -4.73
C VAL A 23 6.10 1.28 -4.31
N ALA A 24 7.34 1.39 -3.83
CA ALA A 24 7.85 2.60 -3.17
C ALA A 24 7.03 3.05 -1.94
N SER A 25 6.33 2.11 -1.30
CA SER A 25 5.41 2.38 -0.20
C SER A 25 6.03 3.08 0.99
N SER A 26 7.26 2.70 1.34
CA SER A 26 8.04 3.35 2.40
C SER A 26 8.32 4.80 2.07
N SER A 27 8.77 5.11 0.84
CA SER A 27 9.05 6.47 0.40
C SER A 27 7.80 7.35 0.41
N ILE A 28 6.67 6.85 -0.10
CA ILE A 28 5.38 7.56 -0.08
C ILE A 28 4.92 7.83 1.36
N SER A 29 5.01 6.81 2.21
CA SER A 29 4.58 6.95 3.61
C SER A 29 5.47 7.91 4.39
N TYR A 30 6.77 7.89 4.12
CA TYR A 30 7.74 8.79 4.72
C TYR A 30 7.50 10.24 4.28
N ALA A 31 7.21 10.47 2.99
CA ALA A 31 6.84 11.78 2.48
C ALA A 31 5.58 12.33 3.17
N MET A 32 4.55 11.50 3.33
CA MET A 32 3.35 11.88 4.08
C MET A 32 3.65 12.12 5.56
N LEU A 33 4.46 11.28 6.22
CA LEU A 33 4.82 11.41 7.62
C LEU A 33 5.54 12.73 7.92
N ASN A 34 6.47 13.13 7.05
CA ASN A 34 7.26 14.36 7.21
C ASN A 34 6.45 15.65 7.08
N THR A 35 5.18 15.57 6.66
CA THR A 35 4.26 16.71 6.72
C THR A 35 3.82 17.05 8.15
N GLN A 36 3.99 16.11 9.10
CA GLN A 36 3.59 16.34 10.48
C GLN A 36 4.60 17.22 11.21
N PRO A 37 4.14 18.28 11.91
CA PRO A 37 5.03 19.12 12.72
C PRO A 37 5.79 18.36 13.81
N THR A 38 5.22 17.24 14.28
CA THR A 38 5.80 16.37 15.31
C THR A 38 6.71 15.28 14.73
N SER A 39 6.88 15.21 13.41
CA SER A 39 7.82 14.28 12.79
C SER A 39 9.26 14.73 13.10
N GLN A 40 10.12 13.76 13.43
CA GLN A 40 11.55 14.01 13.64
C GLN A 40 12.33 13.52 12.42
N SER A 41 13.42 14.22 12.08
CA SER A 41 14.31 13.79 11.01
C SER A 41 14.84 12.37 11.29
N GLY A 42 14.71 11.47 10.30
CA GLY A 42 15.10 10.07 10.44
C GLY A 42 14.07 9.14 11.09
N MET A 43 12.87 9.63 11.47
CA MET A 43 11.80 8.77 12.01
C MET A 43 11.36 7.71 10.99
N SER A 44 11.42 6.44 11.39
CA SER A 44 10.94 5.32 10.55
C SER A 44 9.42 5.25 10.57
N GLU A 45 8.79 5.12 9.40
CA GLU A 45 7.34 4.89 9.27
C GLU A 45 6.89 3.56 9.87
N HIS A 46 7.84 2.65 10.12
CA HIS A 46 7.61 1.35 10.74
C HIS A 46 7.79 1.35 12.26
N SER A 47 8.34 2.43 12.84
CA SER A 47 8.44 2.59 14.30
C SER A 47 7.05 2.74 14.93
N PRO A 48 6.88 2.46 16.24
CA PRO A 48 5.62 2.73 16.94
C PRO A 48 5.12 4.17 16.75
N GLU A 49 6.03 5.14 16.80
CA GLU A 49 5.75 6.58 16.65
C GLU A 49 5.35 6.93 15.21
N GLY A 50 6.10 6.46 14.21
CA GLY A 50 5.77 6.65 12.80
C GLY A 50 4.44 5.99 12.43
N LYS A 51 4.16 4.80 12.99
CA LYS A 51 2.86 4.13 12.84
C LYS A 51 1.75 4.89 13.54
N ALA A 52 1.97 5.50 14.71
CA ALA A 52 0.96 6.31 15.38
C ALA A 52 0.60 7.57 14.56
N LEU A 53 1.56 8.10 13.79
CA LEU A 53 1.36 9.30 12.96
C LEU A 53 0.74 8.99 11.58
N THR A 54 0.94 7.78 11.04
CA THR A 54 0.48 7.41 9.68
C THR A 54 -0.61 6.34 9.63
N ASN A 55 -0.69 5.49 10.66
CA ASN A 55 -1.68 4.40 10.78
C ASN A 55 -2.66 4.71 11.90
N TRP A 56 -3.42 5.80 11.74
CA TRP A 56 -4.63 5.99 12.54
C TRP A 56 -5.65 4.92 12.13
N ARG A 57 -5.60 3.79 12.83
CA ARG A 57 -6.47 2.62 12.60
C ARG A 57 -7.85 2.90 13.17
N PRO A 58 -8.90 2.78 12.37
CA PRO A 58 -10.11 2.12 12.83
C PRO A 58 -9.97 0.63 12.47
N ALA A 59 -9.93 -0.23 13.50
CA ALA A 59 -10.00 -1.68 13.36
C ALA A 59 -11.29 -2.13 12.64
N GLU A 60 -12.30 -1.27 12.65
CA GLU A 60 -13.51 -1.34 11.84
C GLU A 60 -13.94 0.08 11.49
N SER A 61 -14.29 0.28 10.22
CA SER A 61 -15.01 1.42 9.63
C SER A 61 -15.62 2.46 10.60
N PRO A 62 -15.61 3.75 10.24
CA PRO A 62 -15.17 4.33 8.96
C PRO A 62 -13.80 5.02 9.06
N HIS A 63 -13.04 4.98 7.96
CA HIS A 63 -12.00 5.98 7.65
C HIS A 63 -12.70 7.28 7.21
N PRO A 64 -12.04 8.46 7.27
CA PRO A 64 -12.67 9.67 6.73
C PRO A 64 -12.96 9.49 5.23
N ALA A 65 -14.05 10.09 4.74
CA ALA A 65 -14.43 10.03 3.32
C ALA A 65 -13.54 10.99 2.48
N LEU A 66 -12.25 10.69 2.46
CA LEU A 66 -11.23 11.40 1.67
C LEU A 66 -10.90 10.60 0.41
N PRO A 67 -10.41 11.25 -0.66
CA PRO A 67 -9.94 10.53 -1.84
C PRO A 67 -8.83 9.54 -1.49
N ILE A 68 -8.96 8.32 -2.01
CA ILE A 68 -8.01 7.23 -1.78
C ILE A 68 -7.12 7.08 -3.00
N PHE A 69 -5.80 7.14 -2.83
CA PHE A 69 -4.85 6.87 -3.90
C PHE A 69 -3.97 5.68 -3.58
N THR A 70 -3.43 5.06 -4.62
CA THR A 70 -2.42 4.02 -4.52
C THR A 70 -1.50 4.06 -5.74
N PHE A 71 -0.42 3.30 -5.65
CA PHE A 71 0.47 3.01 -6.77
C PHE A 71 0.65 1.51 -6.91
N THR A 72 0.74 1.04 -8.15
CA THR A 72 1.20 -0.31 -8.49
C THR A 72 2.60 -0.27 -9.07
N ARG A 73 3.26 -1.41 -9.11
CA ARG A 73 4.55 -1.59 -9.80
C ARG A 73 4.45 -2.79 -10.74
N HIS A 74 5.29 -2.81 -11.77
CA HIS A 74 5.47 -3.97 -12.65
C HIS A 74 5.59 -5.25 -11.80
N PRO A 75 4.74 -6.27 -12.02
CA PRO A 75 4.59 -7.36 -11.03
C PRO A 75 5.87 -8.16 -10.76
N ILE A 76 6.70 -8.39 -11.78
CA ILE A 76 8.00 -9.08 -11.61
C ILE A 76 8.98 -8.20 -10.85
N GLU A 77 9.04 -6.90 -11.12
CA GLU A 77 9.93 -5.99 -10.39
C GLU A 77 9.52 -5.86 -8.93
N LYS A 78 8.22 -5.84 -8.64
CA LYS A 78 7.69 -5.90 -7.28
C LYS A 78 8.20 -7.14 -6.56
N PHE A 79 8.16 -8.31 -7.21
CA PHE A 79 8.69 -9.55 -6.64
C PHE A 79 10.20 -9.48 -6.42
N VAL A 80 10.97 -8.96 -7.39
CA VAL A 80 12.42 -8.80 -7.26
C VAL A 80 12.77 -7.86 -6.10
N SER A 81 12.01 -6.78 -5.91
CA SER A 81 12.12 -5.89 -4.76
C SER A 81 11.83 -6.61 -3.44
N TYR A 82 10.80 -7.46 -3.42
CA TYR A 82 10.51 -8.33 -2.27
C TYR A 82 11.68 -9.29 -1.97
N TYR A 83 12.20 -10.00 -2.98
CA TYR A 83 13.31 -10.92 -2.82
C TYR A 83 14.57 -10.21 -2.29
N ARG A 84 14.94 -9.07 -2.88
CA ARG A 84 16.08 -8.26 -2.42
C ARG A 84 15.91 -7.81 -0.97
N ASP A 85 14.71 -7.36 -0.60
CA ASP A 85 14.43 -6.92 0.77
C ASP A 85 14.48 -8.06 1.79
N LYS A 86 13.80 -9.17 1.49
CA LYS A 86 13.61 -10.25 2.45
C LYS A 86 14.75 -11.26 2.44
N PHE A 87 15.30 -11.63 1.29
CA PHE A 87 16.31 -12.68 1.21
C PHE A 87 17.72 -12.13 1.12
N VAL A 88 17.94 -11.01 0.40
CA VAL A 88 19.31 -10.50 0.21
C VAL A 88 19.73 -9.59 1.36
N ARG A 89 18.96 -8.54 1.66
CA ARG A 89 19.31 -7.56 2.70
C ARG A 89 19.21 -8.11 4.12
N ALA A 90 18.31 -9.06 4.36
CA ALA A 90 18.16 -9.66 5.67
C ALA A 90 19.24 -10.70 6.01
N ARG A 91 20.06 -11.14 5.02
CA ARG A 91 21.22 -12.00 5.28
C ARG A 91 22.18 -11.29 6.23
N GLY A 92 22.47 -11.94 7.35
CA GLY A 92 23.42 -11.43 8.35
C GLY A 92 22.90 -10.31 9.26
N GLN A 93 21.68 -9.79 9.08
CA GLN A 93 21.12 -8.70 9.93
C GLN A 93 20.05 -9.16 10.92
N GLY A 94 19.87 -10.48 11.10
CA GLY A 94 18.76 -11.02 11.88
C GLY A 94 17.51 -11.00 11.02
N PHE A 95 17.25 -12.12 10.35
CA PHE A 95 16.09 -12.25 9.48
C PHE A 95 14.86 -12.31 10.40
N GLU A 96 14.17 -11.17 10.59
CA GLU A 96 12.90 -11.12 11.32
C GLU A 96 11.84 -11.81 10.46
N LEU A 97 11.71 -13.11 10.70
CA LEU A 97 11.26 -14.09 9.71
C LEU A 97 10.00 -14.82 10.04
N ASP A 98 9.39 -14.57 11.19
CA ASP A 98 8.52 -15.59 11.78
C ASP A 98 7.44 -16.06 10.81
N HIS A 99 6.97 -15.19 9.92
CA HIS A 99 6.10 -15.59 8.82
C HIS A 99 6.76 -16.41 7.70
N LEU A 100 7.91 -16.02 7.11
CA LEU A 100 8.52 -16.86 6.05
C LEU A 100 9.09 -18.17 6.60
N LYS A 101 9.57 -18.18 7.86
CA LYS A 101 9.91 -19.42 8.60
C LYS A 101 8.70 -20.34 8.71
N ARG A 102 7.52 -19.82 9.10
CA ARG A 102 6.26 -20.59 9.12
C ARG A 102 5.88 -21.12 7.74
N LEU A 103 6.19 -20.37 6.68
CA LEU A 103 6.02 -20.78 5.29
C LEU A 103 7.15 -21.66 4.75
N LYS A 104 8.14 -22.02 5.59
CA LYS A 104 9.28 -22.88 5.25
C LYS A 104 10.22 -22.33 4.16
N PHE A 105 10.33 -21.00 4.04
CA PHE A 105 11.42 -20.41 3.27
C PHE A 105 12.72 -20.53 4.06
N ASP A 106 13.79 -20.82 3.33
CA ASP A 106 15.15 -20.76 3.84
C ASP A 106 15.78 -19.42 3.44
N PRO A 107 16.47 -18.72 4.36
CA PRO A 107 17.06 -17.41 4.10
C PRO A 107 18.14 -17.39 3.00
N ASP A 108 18.78 -18.53 2.76
CA ASP A 108 19.88 -18.68 1.83
C ASP A 108 19.41 -19.12 0.43
N MET A 109 18.11 -19.37 0.25
CA MET A 109 17.51 -19.64 -1.06
C MET A 109 17.96 -18.59 -2.09
N SER A 110 18.38 -19.07 -3.24
CA SER A 110 18.49 -18.29 -4.46
C SER A 110 17.11 -17.78 -4.90
N LEU A 111 17.10 -16.85 -5.86
CA LEU A 111 15.85 -16.32 -6.40
C LEU A 111 14.99 -17.42 -7.03
N GLU A 112 15.60 -18.33 -7.80
CA GLU A 112 14.88 -19.44 -8.41
C GLU A 112 14.31 -20.39 -7.36
N GLU A 113 15.08 -20.76 -6.34
CA GLU A 113 14.59 -21.63 -5.25
C GLU A 113 13.45 -20.98 -4.49
N ALA A 114 13.55 -19.68 -4.19
CA ALA A 114 12.49 -18.92 -3.55
C ALA A 114 11.22 -18.87 -4.41
N VAL A 115 11.35 -18.70 -5.73
CA VAL A 115 10.21 -18.75 -6.67
C VAL A 115 9.59 -20.15 -6.69
N ARG A 116 10.40 -21.19 -6.88
CA ARG A 116 9.93 -22.59 -6.89
C ARG A 116 9.16 -22.91 -5.61
N HIS A 117 9.70 -22.52 -4.45
CA HIS A 117 9.04 -22.72 -3.16
C HIS A 117 7.75 -21.90 -3.06
N MET A 118 7.78 -20.62 -3.41
CA MET A 118 6.60 -19.74 -3.41
C MET A 118 5.45 -20.34 -4.23
N MET A 119 5.75 -20.91 -5.40
CA MET A 119 4.72 -21.48 -6.28
C MET A 119 4.02 -22.71 -5.70
N THR A 120 4.58 -23.34 -4.65
CA THR A 120 3.92 -24.43 -3.91
C THR A 120 2.91 -23.94 -2.86
N ILE A 121 2.95 -22.65 -2.53
CA ILE A 121 2.15 -22.05 -1.48
C ILE A 121 0.89 -21.42 -2.11
N PRO A 122 -0.33 -21.78 -1.67
CA PRO A 122 -1.54 -21.08 -2.10
C PRO A 122 -1.43 -19.58 -1.84
N VAL A 123 -1.78 -18.75 -2.82
CA VAL A 123 -1.65 -17.28 -2.75
C VAL A 123 -2.29 -16.68 -1.50
N GLU A 124 -3.38 -17.28 -0.99
CA GLU A 124 -4.09 -16.81 0.21
C GLU A 124 -3.28 -17.02 1.50
N LYS A 125 -2.34 -17.96 1.49
CA LYS A 125 -1.43 -18.25 2.60
C LYS A 125 -0.08 -17.55 2.45
N MET A 126 0.25 -17.06 1.27
CA MET A 126 1.50 -16.37 1.02
C MET A 126 1.56 -15.08 1.83
N GLU A 127 2.76 -14.62 2.19
CA GLU A 127 2.88 -13.35 2.90
C GLU A 127 2.59 -12.15 1.99
N HIS A 128 2.10 -11.08 2.59
CA HIS A 128 1.44 -10.01 1.85
C HIS A 128 2.40 -9.18 0.97
N HIS A 129 3.71 -9.19 1.19
CA HIS A 129 4.66 -8.49 0.32
C HIS A 129 4.82 -9.20 -1.03
N ALA A 130 4.74 -10.53 -1.05
CA ALA A 130 4.78 -11.35 -2.24
C ALA A 130 3.40 -11.58 -2.89
N GLN A 131 2.28 -11.29 -2.21
CA GLN A 131 0.95 -11.45 -2.83
C GLN A 131 0.74 -10.49 -4.03
N PRO A 132 -0.10 -10.87 -5.01
CA PRO A 132 -0.56 -9.96 -6.05
C PRO A 132 -1.22 -8.69 -5.50
N GLN A 133 -0.99 -7.57 -6.17
CA GLN A 133 -1.39 -6.23 -5.77
C GLN A 133 -2.91 -6.08 -5.77
N HIS A 134 -3.60 -6.69 -6.75
CA HIS A 134 -5.06 -6.63 -6.85
C HIS A 134 -5.78 -7.15 -5.59
N ARG A 135 -5.15 -8.02 -4.80
CA ARG A 135 -5.75 -8.57 -3.56
C ARG A 135 -5.89 -7.54 -2.45
N ILE A 136 -5.09 -6.46 -2.51
CA ILE A 136 -5.17 -5.32 -1.59
C ILE A 136 -6.14 -4.27 -2.16
N LEU A 137 -6.12 -4.08 -3.48
CA LEU A 137 -6.86 -3.00 -4.15
C LEU A 137 -8.33 -3.34 -4.41
N ILE A 138 -8.68 -4.63 -4.45
CA ILE A 138 -10.03 -5.10 -4.75
C ILE A 138 -10.59 -5.86 -3.56
N LYS A 139 -11.78 -5.47 -3.11
CA LYS A 139 -12.52 -6.16 -2.06
C LYS A 139 -13.94 -6.43 -2.52
N ASN A 140 -14.37 -7.69 -2.42
CA ASN A 140 -15.70 -8.13 -2.84
C ASN A 140 -16.03 -7.71 -4.29
N GLY A 141 -15.05 -7.81 -5.18
CA GLY A 141 -15.19 -7.47 -6.61
C GLY A 141 -15.22 -5.96 -6.91
N ARG A 142 -14.95 -5.09 -5.93
CA ARG A 142 -14.96 -3.63 -6.11
C ARG A 142 -13.57 -3.03 -5.91
N LEU A 143 -13.20 -2.09 -6.76
CA LEU A 143 -12.00 -1.28 -6.59
C LEU A 143 -12.14 -0.37 -5.35
N ILE A 144 -11.14 -0.38 -4.48
CA ILE A 144 -11.07 0.49 -3.31
C ILE A 144 -10.60 1.92 -3.68
N PRO A 145 -9.42 2.11 -4.32
CA PRO A 145 -8.87 3.45 -4.54
C PRO A 145 -9.63 4.26 -5.60
N ASP A 146 -9.64 5.58 -5.44
CA ASP A 146 -10.09 6.56 -6.43
C ASP A 146 -9.01 6.90 -7.47
N PHE A 147 -7.76 6.62 -7.15
CA PHE A 147 -6.64 6.77 -8.06
C PHE A 147 -5.67 5.58 -7.97
N VAL A 148 -5.33 5.02 -9.13
CA VAL A 148 -4.27 4.02 -9.28
C VAL A 148 -3.22 4.57 -10.24
N GLY A 149 -2.05 4.90 -9.68
CA GLY A 149 -0.87 5.27 -10.45
C GLY A 149 0.09 4.10 -10.63
N LYS A 150 1.12 4.31 -11.44
CA LYS A 150 2.25 3.38 -11.59
C LYS A 150 3.49 3.99 -10.94
N VAL A 151 4.26 3.20 -10.21
CA VAL A 151 5.54 3.65 -9.63
C VAL A 151 6.47 4.13 -10.74
N GLU A 152 6.38 3.50 -11.90
CA GLU A 152 7.13 3.87 -13.10
C GLU A 152 6.77 5.29 -13.61
N ASP A 153 5.56 5.76 -13.34
CA ASP A 153 5.03 7.07 -13.77
C ASP A 153 4.85 8.04 -12.60
N ILE A 154 5.38 7.71 -11.43
CA ILE A 154 5.11 8.46 -10.19
C ILE A 154 5.52 9.92 -10.29
N SER A 155 6.57 10.28 -11.02
CA SER A 155 6.97 11.68 -11.20
C SER A 155 5.90 12.51 -11.92
N ASN A 156 5.14 11.89 -12.81
CA ASN A 156 4.07 12.52 -13.58
C ASN A 156 2.75 12.52 -12.79
N ASP A 157 2.50 11.46 -12.03
CA ASP A 157 1.26 11.29 -11.25
C ASP A 157 1.29 12.02 -9.91
N TRP A 158 2.47 12.23 -9.31
CA TRP A 158 2.60 12.82 -7.99
C TRP A 158 2.05 14.25 -7.85
N PRO A 159 2.23 15.16 -8.83
CA PRO A 159 1.60 16.49 -8.78
C PRO A 159 0.08 16.43 -8.59
N LEU A 160 -0.60 15.43 -9.18
CA LEU A 160 -2.04 15.25 -9.01
C LEU A 160 -2.38 14.91 -7.55
N ILE A 161 -1.58 14.05 -6.92
CA ILE A 161 -1.75 13.67 -5.51
C ILE A 161 -1.53 14.87 -4.60
N SER A 162 -0.46 15.62 -4.82
CA SER A 162 -0.14 16.86 -4.09
C SER A 162 -1.32 17.84 -4.15
N GLU A 163 -1.84 18.08 -5.35
CA GLU A 163 -2.96 18.98 -5.59
C GLU A 163 -4.23 18.57 -4.84
N VAL A 164 -4.65 17.31 -4.98
CA VAL A 164 -5.86 16.77 -4.33
C VAL A 164 -5.71 16.66 -2.81
N SER A 165 -4.49 16.49 -2.31
CA SER A 165 -4.18 16.47 -0.88
C SER A 165 -4.26 17.83 -0.19
N LEU A 166 -4.23 18.91 -0.99
CA LEU A 166 -4.12 20.31 -0.54
C LEU A 166 -2.84 20.59 0.25
N TYR A 167 -1.80 19.78 0.03
CA TYR A 167 -0.51 19.91 0.69
C TYR A 167 0.60 19.70 -0.33
N ASP A 168 1.61 20.57 -0.33
CA ASP A 168 2.78 20.41 -1.20
C ASP A 168 3.86 19.58 -0.52
N PHE A 169 4.02 18.34 -0.98
CA PHE A 169 5.05 17.42 -0.49
C PHE A 169 5.60 16.58 -1.63
N SER A 170 6.87 16.21 -1.53
CA SER A 170 7.58 15.47 -2.57
C SER A 170 7.95 14.06 -2.11
N VAL A 171 7.90 13.11 -3.04
CA VAL A 171 8.49 11.78 -2.84
C VAL A 171 9.88 11.78 -3.43
N GLU A 172 10.88 11.82 -2.56
CA GLU A 172 12.26 11.57 -2.98
C GLU A 172 12.40 10.10 -3.39
N GLN A 173 12.53 9.88 -4.71
CA GLN A 173 12.71 8.55 -5.32
C GLN A 173 13.97 7.81 -4.87
N LYS A 174 14.91 8.49 -4.20
CA LYS A 174 16.31 8.07 -4.07
C LYS A 174 16.59 6.94 -3.09
N LYS A 175 15.64 6.51 -2.23
CA LYS A 175 15.97 5.48 -1.23
C LYS A 175 16.10 4.07 -1.79
N ASN A 176 15.56 3.75 -2.98
CA ASN A 176 15.64 2.40 -3.57
C ASN A 176 15.45 2.38 -5.10
N SER A 177 15.95 3.37 -5.85
CA SER A 177 15.85 3.35 -7.32
C SER A 177 16.65 2.17 -7.86
N THR A 178 15.96 1.09 -8.21
CA THR A 178 16.50 0.08 -9.11
C THR A 178 16.45 0.73 -10.49
N GLU A 179 17.57 1.23 -10.97
CA GLU A 179 17.75 1.56 -12.38
C GLU A 179 17.39 0.31 -13.21
N GLY A 180 16.49 0.48 -14.18
CA GLY A 180 16.05 -0.59 -15.07
C GLY A 180 14.52 -0.77 -15.05
N GLN A 181 13.86 -0.25 -16.08
CA GLN A 181 12.54 -0.72 -16.45
C GLN A 181 12.67 -2.15 -16.98
N GLY A 182 11.88 -3.09 -16.43
CA GLY A 182 11.74 -4.43 -17.00
C GLY A 182 12.17 -5.58 -16.10
N VAL A 183 11.93 -6.78 -16.62
CA VAL A 183 12.41 -8.05 -16.05
C VAL A 183 13.93 -7.97 -15.93
N PRO A 184 14.55 -8.24 -14.76
CA PRO A 184 16.00 -8.29 -14.67
C PRO A 184 16.54 -9.25 -15.74
N PRO A 185 17.56 -8.85 -16.52
CA PRO A 185 18.01 -9.61 -17.70
C PRO A 185 18.51 -11.01 -17.35
N ASP A 186 18.87 -11.24 -16.09
CA ASP A 186 19.45 -12.50 -15.60
C ASP A 186 18.38 -13.48 -15.04
N LEU A 187 17.08 -13.19 -15.17
CA LEU A 187 16.06 -14.14 -14.75
C LEU A 187 15.90 -15.27 -15.76
N VAL A 188 16.03 -16.51 -15.28
CA VAL A 188 15.78 -17.73 -16.06
C VAL A 188 14.33 -17.74 -16.55
N GLU A 189 14.11 -18.22 -17.77
CA GLU A 189 12.81 -18.20 -18.44
C GLU A 189 11.68 -18.88 -17.61
N SER A 190 11.95 -20.06 -17.02
CA SER A 190 10.99 -20.74 -16.14
C SER A 190 10.51 -19.89 -14.96
N VAL A 191 11.38 -19.04 -14.39
CA VAL A 191 11.04 -18.12 -13.30
C VAL A 191 10.14 -17.01 -13.80
N VAL A 192 10.46 -16.43 -14.95
CA VAL A 192 9.66 -15.38 -15.58
C VAL A 192 8.24 -15.90 -15.87
N SER A 193 8.13 -17.08 -16.48
CA SER A 193 6.86 -17.74 -16.78
C SER A 193 6.01 -17.97 -15.51
N ALA A 194 6.62 -18.50 -14.45
CA ALA A 194 5.93 -18.74 -13.19
C ALA A 194 5.43 -17.45 -12.52
N LEU A 195 6.25 -16.39 -12.49
CA LEU A 195 5.86 -15.10 -11.95
C LEU A 195 4.78 -14.43 -12.81
N ALA A 196 4.86 -14.54 -14.14
CA ALA A 196 3.86 -14.03 -15.07
C ALA A 196 2.51 -14.74 -14.90
N GLU A 197 2.50 -16.05 -14.60
CA GLU A 197 1.29 -16.78 -14.26
C GLU A 197 0.74 -16.38 -12.88
N TYR A 198 1.60 -16.34 -11.86
CA TYR A 198 1.22 -16.00 -10.48
C TYR A 198 0.64 -14.58 -10.36
N TYR A 199 1.21 -13.61 -11.06
CA TYR A 199 0.74 -12.22 -11.09
C TYR A 199 -0.13 -11.88 -12.30
N SER A 200 -0.62 -12.87 -13.04
CA SER A 200 -1.33 -12.68 -14.32
C SER A 200 -2.42 -11.60 -14.28
N LEU A 201 -3.22 -11.57 -13.21
CA LEU A 201 -4.29 -10.60 -13.04
C LEU A 201 -3.78 -9.17 -12.78
N ASP A 202 -2.63 -9.00 -12.13
CA ASP A 202 -2.01 -7.67 -11.95
C ASP A 202 -1.55 -7.10 -13.30
N PHE A 203 -0.97 -7.94 -14.17
CA PHE A 203 -0.59 -7.52 -15.52
C PHE A 203 -1.80 -7.00 -16.29
N GLU A 204 -2.89 -7.75 -16.26
CA GLU A 204 -4.10 -7.44 -17.01
C GLU A 204 -4.85 -6.22 -16.47
N LEU A 205 -5.04 -6.12 -15.16
CA LEU A 205 -5.80 -5.04 -14.52
C LEU A 205 -5.08 -3.70 -14.58
N PHE A 206 -3.76 -3.70 -14.36
CA PHE A 206 -2.97 -2.46 -14.26
C PHE A 206 -2.26 -2.11 -15.57
N GLY A 207 -2.55 -2.83 -16.65
CA GLY A 207 -2.04 -2.53 -17.99
C GLY A 207 -0.52 -2.61 -18.06
N TYR A 208 0.07 -3.65 -17.47
CA TYR A 208 1.47 -4.00 -17.68
C TYR A 208 1.57 -5.03 -18.80
N GLU A 209 2.62 -4.91 -19.62
CA GLU A 209 2.92 -5.93 -20.62
C GLU A 209 3.32 -7.23 -19.94
N LYS A 210 2.63 -8.32 -20.29
CA LYS A 210 2.91 -9.64 -19.73
C LYS A 210 3.98 -10.31 -20.58
N PRO A 211 5.11 -10.75 -19.99
CA PRO A 211 6.12 -11.51 -20.72
C PRO A 211 5.52 -12.78 -21.35
N VAL A 212 5.88 -13.02 -22.60
CA VAL A 212 5.57 -14.27 -23.30
C VAL A 212 6.67 -15.28 -22.95
N SER A 213 6.28 -16.41 -22.36
CA SER A 213 7.19 -17.52 -22.12
C SER A 213 6.43 -18.84 -22.15
N GLU A 214 7.06 -19.84 -22.74
CA GLU A 214 6.50 -21.19 -22.91
C GLU A 214 7.04 -22.18 -21.89
N ASP A 215 8.09 -21.84 -21.14
CA ASP A 215 8.67 -22.72 -20.11
C ASP A 215 7.70 -22.89 -18.92
N ARG A 216 7.15 -24.09 -18.77
CA ARG A 216 6.21 -24.47 -17.68
C ARG A 216 6.84 -25.40 -16.66
N THR A 217 8.17 -25.41 -16.56
CA THR A 217 8.91 -26.29 -15.64
C THR A 217 8.55 -26.00 -14.18
N ILE A 218 8.27 -24.74 -13.83
CA ILE A 218 7.78 -24.35 -12.51
C ILE A 218 6.24 -24.28 -12.56
N LYS A 219 5.56 -25.19 -11.84
CA LYS A 219 4.10 -25.24 -11.76
C LYS A 219 3.58 -24.25 -10.73
N VAL A 220 2.62 -23.40 -11.11
CA VAL A 220 1.98 -22.43 -10.22
C VAL A 220 0.70 -23.00 -9.60
N VAL A 221 0.61 -22.96 -8.27
CA VAL A 221 -0.64 -23.27 -7.57
C VAL A 221 -1.67 -22.19 -7.89
N ARG A 222 -2.77 -22.61 -8.51
CA ARG A 222 -3.85 -21.70 -8.94
C ARG A 222 -4.62 -21.16 -7.75
N PRO A 223 -5.03 -19.88 -7.77
CA PRO A 223 -5.90 -19.31 -6.73
C PRO A 223 -7.27 -19.99 -6.74
N ARG A 224 -7.89 -20.10 -5.55
CA ARG A 224 -9.24 -20.68 -5.44
C ARG A 224 -10.30 -19.79 -6.07
N TYR A 225 -10.12 -18.48 -5.93
CA TYR A 225 -11.02 -17.48 -6.47
C TYR A 225 -10.44 -16.87 -7.76
N ARG A 226 -11.28 -16.72 -8.77
CA ARG A 226 -10.95 -16.08 -10.04
C ARG A 226 -12.04 -15.08 -10.40
N LEU A 227 -11.63 -13.92 -10.89
CA LEU A 227 -12.55 -12.99 -11.54
C LEU A 227 -12.90 -13.54 -12.92
N SER A 228 -14.16 -13.35 -13.32
CA SER A 228 -14.59 -13.57 -14.70
C SER A 228 -14.03 -12.49 -15.63
N ASN A 229 -13.96 -12.76 -16.92
CA ASN A 229 -13.51 -11.79 -17.92
C ASN A 229 -14.34 -10.50 -17.89
N GLU A 230 -15.65 -10.59 -17.62
CA GLU A 230 -16.52 -9.42 -17.48
C GLU A 230 -16.13 -8.58 -16.27
N GLN A 231 -15.92 -9.19 -15.10
CA GLN A 231 -15.46 -8.48 -13.92
C GLN A 231 -14.11 -7.81 -14.14
N ILE A 232 -13.18 -8.48 -14.83
CA ILE A 232 -11.88 -7.90 -15.15
C ILE A 232 -12.04 -6.66 -16.04
N LYS A 233 -12.89 -6.75 -17.07
CA LYS A 233 -13.19 -5.63 -17.96
C LYS A 233 -13.82 -4.46 -17.19
N GLU A 234 -14.84 -4.73 -16.38
CA GLU A 234 -15.51 -3.73 -15.54
C GLU A 234 -14.52 -3.01 -14.61
N LEU A 235 -13.61 -3.76 -13.97
CA LEU A 235 -12.58 -3.20 -13.10
C LEU A 235 -11.58 -2.34 -13.86
N LYS A 236 -11.17 -2.73 -15.07
CA LYS A 236 -10.27 -1.93 -15.91
C LYS A 236 -10.94 -0.62 -16.31
N ASP A 237 -12.18 -0.67 -16.75
CA ASP A 237 -12.97 0.51 -17.10
C ASP A 237 -13.16 1.42 -15.87
N GLU A 238 -13.39 0.83 -14.69
CA GLU A 238 -13.47 1.54 -13.42
C GLU A 238 -12.16 2.25 -13.06
N ILE A 239 -11.00 1.57 -13.18
CA ILE A 239 -9.68 2.17 -12.94
C ILE A 239 -9.48 3.41 -13.83
N VAL A 240 -9.74 3.29 -15.13
CA VAL A 240 -9.59 4.39 -16.10
C VAL A 240 -10.55 5.54 -15.80
N LYS A 241 -11.81 5.23 -15.50
CA LYS A 241 -12.83 6.22 -15.16
C LYS A 241 -12.46 6.99 -13.89
N ARG A 242 -12.08 6.30 -12.81
CA ARG A 242 -11.73 6.94 -11.54
C ARG A 242 -10.46 7.80 -11.69
N ARG A 243 -9.44 7.32 -12.41
CA ARG A 243 -8.26 8.13 -12.76
C ARG A 243 -8.63 9.42 -13.50
N THR A 244 -9.54 9.35 -14.47
CA THR A 244 -10.00 10.53 -15.23
C THR A 244 -10.71 11.54 -14.32
N VAL A 245 -11.57 11.06 -13.41
CA VAL A 245 -12.25 11.92 -12.42
C VAL A 245 -11.23 12.58 -11.50
N PHE A 246 -10.23 11.84 -11.04
CA PHE A 246 -9.18 12.35 -10.16
C PHE A 246 -8.34 13.44 -10.83
N ILE A 247 -7.97 13.26 -12.11
CA ILE A 247 -7.25 14.28 -12.89
C ILE A 247 -8.08 15.56 -12.99
N ARG A 248 -9.37 15.45 -13.37
CA ARG A 248 -10.27 16.62 -13.45
C ARG A 248 -10.45 17.33 -12.12
N LEU A 249 -10.46 16.57 -11.01
CA LEU A 249 -10.49 17.16 -9.68
C LEU A 249 -9.22 17.98 -9.41
N ALA A 250 -8.04 17.41 -9.69
CA ALA A 250 -6.77 18.12 -9.54
C ALA A 250 -6.71 19.40 -10.42
N ASP A 251 -7.09 19.30 -11.70
CA ASP A 251 -7.12 20.45 -12.61
C ASP A 251 -8.04 21.55 -12.09
N ARG A 252 -9.25 21.19 -11.64
CA ARG A 252 -10.19 22.16 -11.08
C ARG A 252 -9.69 22.80 -9.79
N LEU A 253 -9.06 22.04 -8.89
CA LEU A 253 -8.47 22.57 -7.65
C LEU A 253 -7.34 23.57 -7.91
N LYS A 254 -6.68 23.46 -9.07
CA LYS A 254 -5.61 24.35 -9.52
C LYS A 254 -6.16 25.61 -10.19
N GLU A 255 -7.24 25.48 -10.97
CA GLU A 255 -7.79 26.56 -11.81
C GLU A 255 -8.84 27.43 -11.10
N ASP A 256 -9.54 26.90 -10.11
CA ASP A 256 -10.70 27.54 -9.47
C ASP A 256 -10.46 27.70 -7.94
N PRO A 257 -9.99 28.89 -7.48
CA PRO A 257 -9.72 29.15 -6.07
C PRO A 257 -10.94 29.01 -5.16
N ASP A 258 -12.13 29.40 -5.63
CA ASP A 258 -13.37 29.32 -4.86
C ASP A 258 -13.75 27.84 -4.65
N PHE A 259 -13.64 27.02 -5.70
CA PHE A 259 -13.81 25.57 -5.58
C PHE A 259 -12.78 24.95 -4.62
N ARG A 260 -11.51 25.38 -4.68
CA ARG A 260 -10.47 24.91 -3.76
C ARG A 260 -10.80 25.21 -2.31
N GLU A 261 -11.27 26.40 -1.99
CA GLU A 261 -11.67 26.77 -0.62
C GLU A 261 -12.86 25.94 -0.13
N GLY A 262 -13.88 25.76 -0.98
CA GLY A 262 -15.02 24.89 -0.68
C GLY A 262 -14.61 23.44 -0.44
N TYR A 263 -13.71 22.91 -1.29
CA TYR A 263 -13.17 21.57 -1.16
C TYR A 263 -12.37 21.39 0.14
N LEU A 264 -11.47 22.33 0.47
CA LEU A 264 -10.73 22.34 1.75
C LEU A 264 -11.68 22.30 2.96
N SER A 265 -12.74 23.10 2.92
CA SER A 265 -13.73 23.14 4.00
C SER A 265 -14.46 21.80 4.14
N SER A 266 -14.83 21.16 3.03
CA SER A 266 -15.43 19.83 3.02
C SER A 266 -14.48 18.76 3.59
N MET A 267 -13.21 18.77 3.17
CA MET A 267 -12.22 17.78 3.64
C MET A 267 -11.93 17.94 5.14
N LYS A 268 -11.84 19.17 5.64
CA LYS A 268 -11.77 19.47 7.08
C LYS A 268 -12.99 18.94 7.83
N ALA A 269 -14.19 19.14 7.29
CA ALA A 269 -15.41 18.65 7.91
C ALA A 269 -15.42 17.11 8.00
N GLU A 270 -15.03 16.41 6.92
CA GLU A 270 -14.92 14.94 6.93
C GLU A 270 -13.89 14.43 7.95
N PHE A 271 -12.74 15.08 7.99
CA PHE A 271 -11.69 14.76 8.93
C PHE A 271 -12.16 14.94 10.39
N ASN A 272 -12.82 16.06 10.69
CA ASN A 272 -13.36 16.34 12.02
C ASN A 272 -14.45 15.33 12.41
N ARG A 273 -15.35 14.97 11.47
CA ARG A 273 -16.35 13.91 11.68
C ARG A 273 -15.69 12.59 12.07
N PHE A 274 -14.65 12.19 11.35
CA PHE A 274 -13.89 11.00 11.66
C PHE A 274 -13.23 11.09 13.04
N GLN A 275 -12.60 12.21 13.41
CA GLN A 275 -11.98 12.38 14.72
C GLN A 275 -12.98 12.26 15.87
N VAL A 276 -14.16 12.89 15.74
CA VAL A 276 -15.25 12.78 16.73
C VAL A 276 -15.68 11.32 16.88
N HIS A 277 -15.88 10.62 15.76
CA HIS A 277 -16.27 9.20 15.77
C HIS A 277 -15.19 8.31 16.40
N ALA A 278 -13.93 8.47 16.01
CA ALA A 278 -12.80 7.72 16.54
C ALA A 278 -12.64 7.92 18.06
N ASN A 279 -12.78 9.16 18.54
CA ASN A 279 -12.75 9.50 19.96
C ASN A 279 -13.96 8.95 20.72
N SER A 280 -15.14 8.90 20.10
CA SER A 280 -16.33 8.30 20.72
C SER A 280 -16.24 6.78 20.85
N LYS A 281 -15.49 6.12 19.95
CA LYS A 281 -15.20 4.68 20.04
C LYS A 281 -14.10 4.40 21.07
N SER A 282 -13.09 5.26 21.19
CA SER A 282 -12.02 5.10 22.19
C SER A 282 -12.47 5.44 23.63
N SER A 283 -13.47 6.31 23.78
CA SER A 283 -14.08 6.64 25.07
C SER A 283 -15.01 5.55 25.62
N LYS A 284 -15.26 4.47 24.87
CA LYS A 284 -15.80 3.21 25.39
C LYS A 284 -14.75 2.36 26.13
N LEU A 285 -13.71 2.99 26.69
CA LEU A 285 -12.94 2.37 27.77
C LEU A 285 -13.87 2.14 28.96
N ASP A 286 -13.80 0.95 29.53
CA ASP A 286 -14.60 0.54 30.69
C ASP A 286 -14.59 1.69 31.74
N PRO A 287 -15.76 2.19 32.16
CA PRO A 287 -15.87 3.22 33.18
C PRO A 287 -15.00 2.95 34.42
N TYR A 288 -14.79 1.67 34.76
CA TYR A 288 -13.88 1.26 35.84
C TYR A 288 -12.41 1.60 35.56
N VAL A 289 -11.93 1.40 34.34
CA VAL A 289 -10.54 1.70 33.94
C VAL A 289 -10.30 3.21 33.94
N VAL A 290 -11.29 3.98 33.50
CA VAL A 290 -11.22 5.45 33.51
C VAL A 290 -11.24 5.99 34.95
N ASP A 291 -12.05 5.42 35.85
CA ASP A 291 -12.06 5.81 37.28
C ASP A 291 -10.75 5.41 37.99
N LEU A 292 -10.23 4.22 37.71
CA LEU A 292 -8.95 3.74 38.26
C LEU A 292 -7.79 4.66 37.83
N MET A 293 -7.70 5.03 36.55
CA MET A 293 -6.68 5.96 36.07
C MET A 293 -6.81 7.35 36.70
N ARG A 294 -8.04 7.84 36.94
CA ARG A 294 -8.28 9.11 37.65
C ARG A 294 -7.91 9.05 39.13
N ARG A 295 -8.02 7.89 39.79
CA ARG A 295 -7.56 7.69 41.18
C ARG A 295 -6.05 7.66 41.28
N VAL A 296 -5.37 6.92 40.39
CA VAL A 296 -3.90 6.85 40.33
C VAL A 296 -3.31 8.23 40.06
N LYS A 297 -3.87 9.00 39.12
CA LYS A 297 -3.41 10.37 38.83
C LYS A 297 -3.59 11.33 40.01
N ARG A 298 -4.64 11.15 40.83
CA ARG A 298 -4.85 11.95 42.06
C ARG A 298 -3.87 11.59 43.17
N MET A 299 -3.49 10.33 43.30
CA MET A 299 -2.48 9.88 44.28
C MET A 299 -1.05 10.30 43.93
N LEU A 300 -0.77 10.56 42.65
CA LEU A 300 0.57 10.99 42.20
C LEU A 300 0.75 12.52 42.19
N MET A 301 -0.33 13.28 42.40
CA MET A 301 -0.33 14.75 42.37
C MET A 301 -0.77 15.39 43.70
N GLY A 302 -0.91 14.60 44.75
CA GLY A 302 -1.08 15.06 46.14
C GLY A 302 0.01 14.44 47.00
#